data_AF-A0A7X5N4P8-F1
#
_entry.id   AF-A0A7X5N4P8-F1
#
_cell.length_a   1.000
_cell.length_b   1.000
_cell.length_c   1.000
_cell.angle_alpha   90.00
_cell.angle_beta   90.00
_cell.angle_gamma   90.00
#
_symmetry.space_group_name_H-M   'P 1'
#
loop_
_entity.id
_entity.type
_entity.pdbx_description
1 polymer ?
#
loop_
_entity_poly.entity_id
_entity_poly.type
_entity_poly.pdbx_seq_one_letter_code
_entity_poly.pdbx_strand_id
1 'polypeptide(L)'
;SDDDGAHWSPPQRLPDGILGPIKNKPVQLPNGRILAPSSSEDRGWRAHLEWSDDDGAHWQRGMPLNDPAVIGAIQPSVLLHA
;
A
#
# COMPACT_ATOMS: atom_id res chain seq x y z
N SER A 1 12.80 10.85 -6.63
CA SER A 1 14.11 11.19 -7.24
C SER A 1 13.82 12.26 -8.26
N ASP A 2 14.66 13.27 -8.29
CA ASP A 2 14.50 14.42 -9.19
C ASP A 2 15.42 14.30 -10.41
N ASP A 3 15.97 13.10 -10.65
CA ASP A 3 17.02 12.81 -11.62
C ASP A 3 16.98 11.35 -12.14
N ASP A 4 15.78 10.83 -12.41
CA ASP A 4 15.57 9.51 -13.02
C ASP A 4 16.23 8.34 -12.27
N GLY A 5 16.35 8.46 -10.95
CA GLY A 5 16.86 7.43 -10.06
C GLY A 5 18.39 7.39 -9.92
N ALA A 6 19.11 8.40 -10.44
CA ALA A 6 20.55 8.52 -10.22
C ALA A 6 20.88 8.79 -8.74
N HIS A 7 20.06 9.60 -8.07
CA HIS A 7 20.15 9.81 -6.63
C HIS A 7 18.80 9.57 -5.93
N TRP A 8 18.90 9.10 -4.69
CA TRP A 8 17.76 8.88 -3.81
C TRP A 8 17.89 9.80 -2.61
N SER A 9 16.78 10.36 -2.17
CA SER A 9 16.72 11.05 -0.88
C SER A 9 17.04 10.06 0.25
N PRO A 10 17.40 10.54 1.44
CA PRO A 10 17.39 9.72 2.64
C PRO A 10 16.01 9.03 2.80
N PRO A 11 15.97 7.80 3.34
CA PRO A 11 14.71 7.10 3.54
C PRO A 11 13.84 7.83 4.57
N GLN A 12 12.53 7.90 4.29
CA GLN A 12 11.53 8.45 5.19
C GLN A 12 10.63 7.33 5.71
N ARG A 13 10.36 7.34 7.02
CA ARG A 13 9.41 6.41 7.64
C ARG A 13 7.98 6.81 7.26
N LEU A 14 7.17 5.83 6.88
CA LEU A 14 5.73 6.00 6.70
C LEU A 14 5.04 6.30 8.03
N PRO A 15 3.86 6.95 8.03
CA PRO A 15 3.10 7.19 9.26
C PRO A 15 2.86 5.90 10.06
N ASP A 16 2.74 6.02 11.38
CA ASP A 16 2.49 4.86 12.23
C ASP A 16 1.20 4.12 11.81
N GLY A 17 1.30 2.81 11.65
CA GLY A 17 0.19 1.95 11.21
C GLY A 17 -0.01 1.85 9.68
N ILE A 18 0.80 2.56 8.90
CA ILE A 18 0.90 2.48 7.44
C ILE A 18 2.15 1.69 7.08
N LEU A 19 2.01 0.69 6.20
CA LEU A 19 3.12 -0.16 5.77
C LEU A 19 3.48 0.05 4.29
N GLY A 20 2.64 0.74 3.54
CA GLY A 20 2.74 0.88 2.10
C GLY A 20 2.47 -0.45 1.40
N PRO A 21 2.95 -0.61 0.15
CA PRO A 21 2.83 -1.87 -0.56
C PRO A 21 3.73 -2.92 0.10
N ILE A 22 3.14 -3.97 0.70
CA ILE A 22 3.90 -4.99 1.47
C ILE A 22 4.89 -5.76 0.59
N LYS A 23 4.48 -6.10 -0.65
CA LYS A 23 5.32 -6.83 -1.60
C LYS A 23 5.07 -6.40 -3.03
N ASN A 24 3.81 -6.39 -3.46
CA ASN A 24 3.49 -6.15 -4.87
C ASN A 24 3.30 -4.65 -5.13
N LYS A 25 3.58 -4.25 -6.38
CA LYS A 25 3.60 -2.84 -6.78
C LYS A 25 2.29 -2.11 -6.45
N PRO A 26 2.35 -0.82 -6.07
CA PRO A 26 1.17 0.02 -6.03
C PRO A 26 0.65 0.31 -7.45
N VAL A 27 -0.56 0.85 -7.53
CA VAL A 27 -1.18 1.33 -8.78
C VAL A 27 -1.57 2.80 -8.58
N GLN A 28 -1.10 3.67 -9.46
CA GLN A 28 -1.59 5.05 -9.52
C GLN A 28 -2.79 5.12 -10.46
N LEU A 29 -3.91 5.64 -9.97
CA LEU A 29 -5.15 5.83 -10.72
C LEU A 29 -5.06 7.10 -11.60
N PRO A 30 -5.93 7.25 -12.62
CA PRO A 30 -5.94 8.44 -13.47
C PRO A 30 -6.16 9.77 -12.74
N ASN A 31 -6.78 9.74 -11.56
CA ASN A 31 -6.97 10.92 -10.71
C ASN A 31 -5.77 11.24 -9.80
N GLY A 32 -4.64 10.54 -9.97
CA GLY A 32 -3.41 10.75 -9.19
C GLY A 32 -3.33 9.91 -7.91
N ARG A 33 -4.43 9.34 -7.41
CA ARG A 33 -4.43 8.51 -6.20
C ARG A 33 -3.52 7.30 -6.36
N ILE A 34 -2.63 7.09 -5.40
CA ILE A 34 -1.78 5.89 -5.31
C ILE A 34 -2.47 4.88 -4.42
N LEU A 35 -2.77 3.68 -4.96
CA LEU A 35 -3.27 2.54 -4.20
C LEU A 35 -2.13 1.56 -3.90
N ALA A 36 -1.86 1.34 -2.62
CA ALA A 36 -0.92 0.35 -2.13
C ALA A 36 -1.65 -0.89 -1.57
N PRO A 37 -1.52 -2.06 -2.21
CA PRO A 37 -2.00 -3.31 -1.62
C PRO A 37 -1.14 -3.70 -0.42
N SER A 38 -1.77 -3.82 0.74
CA SER A 38 -1.08 -4.06 2.01
C SER A 38 -1.73 -5.20 2.80
N SER A 39 -1.03 -5.67 3.82
CA SER A 39 -1.50 -6.69 4.75
C SER A 39 -0.83 -6.54 6.11
N SER A 40 -1.51 -6.97 7.16
CA SER A 40 -0.98 -7.02 8.53
C SER A 40 -1.08 -8.43 9.10
N GLU A 41 -0.17 -8.76 10.03
CA GLU A 41 -0.06 -10.09 10.65
C GLU A 41 -0.32 -10.07 12.17
N ASP A 42 -0.64 -8.89 12.73
CA ASP A 42 -0.82 -8.63 14.17
C ASP A 42 -2.04 -9.30 14.80
N ARG A 43 -3.08 -9.60 14.00
CA ARG A 43 -4.32 -10.27 14.43
C ARG A 43 -4.79 -11.26 13.37
N GLY A 44 -3.88 -12.16 12.99
CA GLY A 44 -4.03 -13.01 11.81
C GLY A 44 -3.72 -12.26 10.51
N TRP A 45 -3.66 -13.00 9.41
CA TRP A 45 -3.30 -12.48 8.09
C TRP A 45 -4.46 -11.76 7.42
N ARG A 46 -4.39 -10.43 7.41
CA ARG A 46 -5.44 -9.55 6.90
C ARG A 46 -4.89 -8.66 5.81
N ALA A 47 -5.46 -8.74 4.62
CA ALA A 47 -5.25 -7.82 3.52
C ALA A 47 -6.09 -6.55 3.71
N HIS A 48 -5.56 -5.41 3.30
CA HIS A 48 -6.25 -4.12 3.27
C HIS A 48 -5.64 -3.24 2.16
N LEU A 49 -6.27 -2.11 1.89
CA LEU A 49 -5.69 -1.09 1.01
C LEU A 49 -5.22 0.11 1.84
N GLU A 50 -4.09 0.66 1.43
CA GLU A 50 -3.60 1.96 1.86
C GLU A 50 -3.53 2.87 0.64
N TRP A 51 -3.76 4.17 0.80
CA TRP A 51 -3.69 5.10 -0.33
C TRP A 51 -3.19 6.48 0.06
N SER A 52 -2.64 7.17 -0.93
CA SER A 52 -2.23 8.57 -0.85
C SER A 52 -2.85 9.34 -2.02
N ASP A 53 -3.26 10.57 -1.74
CA ASP A 53 -3.84 11.52 -2.71
C ASP A 53 -2.89 12.69 -3.01
N ASP A 54 -1.63 12.61 -2.54
CA ASP A 54 -0.64 13.69 -2.56
C ASP A 54 0.79 13.16 -2.78
N ASP A 55 0.94 12.31 -3.78
CA ASP A 55 2.22 11.74 -4.24
C ASP A 55 3.04 11.05 -3.13
N GLY A 56 2.34 10.44 -2.16
CA GLY A 56 2.94 9.65 -1.10
C GLY A 56 3.31 10.44 0.16
N ALA A 57 2.95 11.72 0.27
CA ALA A 57 3.23 12.55 1.44
C ALA A 57 2.38 12.15 2.66
N HIS A 58 1.09 11.90 2.45
CA HIS A 58 0.16 11.43 3.47
C HIS A 58 -0.56 10.17 3.03
N TRP A 59 -0.89 9.32 4.00
CA TRP A 59 -1.48 8.00 3.76
C TRP A 59 -2.72 7.77 4.61
N GLN A 60 -3.68 7.08 4.01
CA GLN A 60 -4.90 6.60 4.63
C GLN A 60 -4.95 5.08 4.53
N ARG A 61 -5.66 4.43 5.46
CA ARG A 61 -5.78 2.97 5.52
C ARG A 61 -7.24 2.56 5.62
N GLY A 62 -7.61 1.56 4.81
CA GLY A 62 -8.92 0.93 4.87
C GLY A 62 -9.02 -0.17 5.92
N MET A 63 -10.24 -0.64 6.14
CA MET A 63 -10.51 -1.82 6.97
C MET A 63 -9.95 -3.10 6.31
N PRO A 64 -9.74 -4.19 7.09
CA PRO A 64 -9.46 -5.50 6.54
C PRO A 64 -10.50 -5.92 5.49
N LEU A 65 -10.03 -6.51 4.39
CA LEU A 65 -10.85 -7.01 3.28
C LEU A 65 -11.24 -8.48 3.41
N ASN A 66 -10.62 -9.19 4.36
CA ASN A 66 -10.87 -10.61 4.63
C ASN A 66 -11.06 -10.87 6.12
N ASP A 67 -11.80 -11.94 6.42
CA ASP A 67 -11.80 -12.56 7.74
C ASP A 67 -10.60 -13.53 7.83
N PRO A 68 -9.62 -13.28 8.71
CA PRO A 68 -8.44 -14.14 8.83
C PRO A 68 -8.75 -15.55 9.35
N ALA A 69 -9.91 -15.77 9.99
CA ALA A 69 -10.33 -17.10 10.43
C ALA A 69 -10.89 -17.96 9.29
N VAL A 70 -11.40 -17.33 8.22
CA VAL A 70 -11.91 -18.01 7.01
C VAL A 70 -10.81 -18.17 5.98
N ILE A 71 -10.07 -17.09 5.72
CA ILE A 71 -8.94 -17.08 4.78
C ILE A 71 -7.87 -16.11 5.26
N GLY A 72 -6.68 -16.62 5.53
CA GLY A 72 -5.50 -15.78 5.75
C GLY A 72 -4.98 -15.25 4.42
N ALA A 73 -4.91 -13.92 4.27
CA ALA A 73 -4.43 -13.29 3.04
C ALA A 73 -3.29 -12.31 3.34
N ILE A 74 -2.18 -12.47 2.64
CA ILE A 74 -1.01 -11.59 2.68
C ILE A 74 -0.51 -11.29 1.28
N GLN A 75 0.29 -10.23 1.15
CA GLN A 75 0.93 -9.84 -0.11
C GLN A 75 -0.06 -9.70 -1.28
N PRO A 76 -1.11 -8.87 -1.16
CA PRO A 76 -2.10 -8.70 -2.22
C PRO A 76 -1.53 -7.99 -3.45
N SER A 77 -2.18 -8.14 -4.60
CA SER A 77 -1.89 -7.41 -5.85
C SER A 77 -3.15 -6.70 -6.33
N VAL A 78 -2.99 -5.50 -6.87
CA VAL A 78 -4.07 -4.78 -7.57
C VAL A 78 -3.85 -4.91 -9.08
N LEU A 79 -4.90 -5.30 -9.79
CA LEU A 79 -4.93 -5.40 -11.25
C LEU A 79 -5.94 -4.39 -11.79
N LEU A 80 -5.60 -3.73 -12.89
CA LEU A 80 -6.56 -2.97 -13.68
C LEU A 80 -7.09 -3.90 -14.77
N HIS A 81 -8.42 -3.99 -14.88
CA HIS A 81 -9.12 -4.82 -15.85
C HIS A 81 -10.10 -3.97 -16.66
N ALA A 82 -10.30 -4.32 -17.92
CA ALA A 82 -11.17 -3.63 -18.87
C ALA A 82 -12.61 -4.16 -18.84
#